data_AF-A0A349UZL2-F1
#
_entry.id   AF-A0A349UZL2-F1
#
_cell.length_a   1.000
_cell.length_b   1.000
_cell.length_c   1.000
_cell.angle_alpha   90.00
_cell.angle_beta   90.00
_cell.angle_gamma   90.00
#
_symmetry.space_group_name_H-M   'P 1'
#
loop_
_entity.id
_entity.type
_entity.pdbx_description
1 polymer ?
#
loop_
_entity_poly.entity_id
_entity_poly.type
_entity_poly.pdbx_seq_one_letter_code
_entity_poly.pdbx_strand_id
1 'polypeptide(L)'
;MDHFGYRQDRLYAEEVPLSAIAERVGTPCYVYSHATLERHYRVFDEAFGDWPHHICFAVKANGNLAVLQVLERLGAGFDIVSGGELARVLAAGGRASNVVFSGVGKSSDEIAKALTAGVRILSIESGEELERVNAVALSLGHKAPIGIRINPDVDPNTHPYIATGLRENKFGVPAADAPELYRKASAMAGIEVVGIGCHI
;
A
#
# COMPACT_ATOMS: atom_id res chain seq x y z
N MET A 1 -3.69 -19.47 -10.25
CA MET A 1 -4.25 -19.96 -11.53
C MET A 1 -4.80 -18.75 -12.23
N ASP A 2 -4.19 -18.36 -13.33
CA ASP A 2 -4.54 -17.16 -14.08
C ASP A 2 -5.41 -17.51 -15.30
N HIS A 3 -5.72 -16.52 -16.14
CA HIS A 3 -6.44 -16.73 -17.40
C HIS A 3 -5.49 -16.80 -18.60
N PHE A 4 -4.30 -17.36 -18.41
CA PHE A 4 -3.41 -17.73 -19.51
C PHE A 4 -3.48 -19.24 -19.75
N GLY A 5 -3.95 -19.65 -20.92
CA GLY A 5 -4.27 -21.05 -21.18
C GLY A 5 -4.04 -21.46 -22.63
N TYR A 6 -3.68 -22.73 -22.82
CA TYR A 6 -3.55 -23.32 -24.15
C TYR A 6 -4.92 -23.74 -24.70
N ARG A 7 -5.17 -23.42 -25.97
CA ARG A 7 -6.29 -23.93 -26.76
C ARG A 7 -5.74 -24.38 -28.11
N GLN A 8 -5.84 -25.67 -28.42
CA GLN A 8 -5.34 -26.24 -29.68
C GLN A 8 -3.91 -25.75 -30.00
N ASP A 9 -2.98 -25.96 -29.07
CA ASP A 9 -1.55 -25.59 -29.15
C ASP A 9 -1.20 -24.10 -29.27
N ARG A 10 -2.17 -23.20 -29.07
CA ARG A 10 -1.92 -21.75 -29.00
C ARG A 10 -2.16 -21.24 -27.59
N LEU A 11 -1.27 -20.38 -27.09
CA LEU A 11 -1.41 -19.74 -25.79
C LEU A 11 -2.27 -18.47 -25.91
N TYR A 12 -3.30 -18.38 -25.07
CA TYR A 12 -4.24 -17.26 -25.01
C TYR A 12 -4.08 -16.49 -23.71
N ALA A 13 -4.29 -15.18 -23.77
CA ALA A 13 -4.64 -14.35 -22.62
C ALA A 13 -6.14 -14.11 -22.68
N GLU A 14 -6.89 -14.73 -21.77
CA GLU A 14 -8.35 -14.80 -21.83
C GLU A 14 -8.82 -15.38 -23.18
N GLU A 15 -9.55 -14.60 -23.98
CA GLU A 15 -10.07 -14.99 -25.29
C GLU A 15 -9.15 -14.57 -26.46
N VAL A 16 -8.01 -13.94 -26.19
CA VAL A 16 -7.12 -13.36 -27.21
C VAL A 16 -5.84 -14.20 -27.35
N PRO A 17 -5.48 -14.69 -28.54
CA PRO A 17 -4.23 -15.42 -28.72
C PRO A 17 -3.04 -14.47 -28.53
N LEU A 18 -2.04 -14.87 -27.73
CA LEU A 18 -0.86 -14.04 -27.45
C LEU A 18 -0.07 -13.67 -28.72
N SER A 19 -0.09 -14.55 -29.74
CA SER A 19 0.50 -14.27 -31.06
C SER A 19 -0.10 -13.02 -31.70
N ALA A 20 -1.43 -12.85 -31.66
CA ALA A 20 -2.08 -11.67 -32.22
C ALA A 20 -1.75 -10.39 -31.45
N ILE A 21 -1.54 -10.49 -30.13
CA ILE A 21 -1.06 -9.35 -29.33
C ILE A 21 0.35 -8.98 -29.75
N ALA A 22 1.27 -9.96 -29.78
CA ALA A 22 2.66 -9.77 -30.13
C ALA A 22 2.84 -9.20 -31.56
N GLU A 23 2.06 -9.67 -32.53
CA GLU A 23 2.05 -9.14 -33.90
C GLU A 23 1.59 -7.67 -33.94
N ARG A 24 0.59 -7.31 -33.14
CA ARG A 24 0.01 -5.96 -33.15
C ARG A 24 0.85 -4.92 -32.41
N VAL A 25 1.48 -5.28 -31.29
CA VAL A 25 2.21 -4.32 -30.44
C VAL A 25 3.73 -4.50 -30.42
N GLY A 26 4.23 -5.57 -31.05
CA GLY A 26 5.64 -5.93 -31.05
C GLY A 26 6.10 -6.62 -29.76
N THR A 27 7.36 -7.05 -29.76
CA THR A 27 8.00 -7.73 -28.62
C THR A 27 9.34 -7.06 -28.25
N PRO A 28 9.71 -7.02 -26.95
CA PRO A 28 8.99 -7.57 -25.80
C PRO A 28 7.74 -6.75 -25.41
N CYS A 29 6.70 -7.41 -24.90
CA CYS A 29 5.53 -6.76 -24.35
C CYS A 29 5.08 -7.43 -23.05
N TYR A 30 4.49 -6.65 -22.14
CA TYR A 30 3.78 -7.16 -20.97
C TYR A 30 2.29 -7.27 -21.32
N VAL A 31 1.69 -8.42 -21.00
CA VAL A 31 0.27 -8.69 -21.19
C VAL A 31 -0.34 -8.98 -19.82
N TYR A 32 -1.41 -8.25 -19.49
CA TYR A 32 -2.16 -8.43 -18.24
C TYR A 32 -3.56 -8.94 -18.55
N SER A 33 -4.08 -9.82 -17.71
CA SER A 33 -5.46 -10.28 -17.76
C SER A 33 -6.30 -9.50 -16.76
N HIS A 34 -7.36 -8.86 -17.25
CA HIS A 34 -8.36 -8.17 -16.43
C HIS A 34 -9.08 -9.16 -15.53
N ALA A 35 -9.55 -10.28 -16.09
CA ALA A 35 -10.26 -11.32 -15.35
C ALA A 35 -9.40 -11.91 -14.23
N THR A 36 -8.08 -12.00 -14.44
CA THR A 36 -7.14 -12.49 -13.42
C THR A 36 -7.01 -11.50 -12.26
N LEU A 37 -6.87 -10.20 -12.53
CA LEU A 37 -6.80 -9.16 -11.49
C LEU A 37 -8.09 -9.14 -10.65
N GLU A 38 -9.23 -9.13 -11.32
CA GLU A 38 -10.55 -9.11 -10.69
C GLU A 38 -10.79 -10.33 -9.81
N ARG A 39 -10.50 -11.53 -10.34
CA ARG A 39 -10.64 -12.79 -9.58
C ARG A 39 -9.77 -12.80 -8.34
N HIS A 40 -8.50 -12.38 -8.44
CA HIS A 40 -7.58 -12.40 -7.31
C HIS A 40 -7.94 -11.37 -6.24
N TYR A 41 -8.44 -10.19 -6.64
CA TYR A 41 -8.97 -9.23 -5.69
C TYR A 41 -10.17 -9.82 -4.93
N ARG A 42 -11.17 -10.36 -5.64
CA ARG A 42 -12.37 -10.94 -5.02
C ARG A 42 -12.06 -12.09 -4.09
N VAL A 43 -11.18 -13.02 -4.48
CA VAL A 43 -10.77 -14.13 -3.60
C VAL A 43 -10.15 -13.62 -2.30
N PHE A 44 -9.41 -12.50 -2.35
CA PHE A 44 -8.82 -11.91 -1.16
C PHE A 44 -9.87 -11.18 -0.29
N ASP A 45 -10.80 -10.46 -0.91
CA ASP A 45 -11.93 -9.74 -0.27
C ASP A 45 -12.89 -10.70 0.43
N GLU A 46 -13.37 -11.70 -0.30
CA GLU A 46 -14.33 -12.70 0.19
C GLU A 46 -13.75 -13.55 1.35
N ALA A 47 -12.43 -13.72 1.42
CA ALA A 47 -11.79 -14.48 2.49
C ALA A 47 -11.95 -13.83 3.88
N PHE A 48 -12.22 -12.52 3.96
CA PHE A 48 -12.51 -11.84 5.23
C PHE A 48 -13.98 -11.99 5.68
N GLY A 49 -14.87 -12.49 4.81
CA GLY A 49 -16.31 -12.63 5.10
C GLY A 49 -16.92 -11.30 5.56
N ASP A 50 -17.74 -11.36 6.61
CA ASP A 50 -18.43 -10.18 7.15
C ASP A 50 -17.55 -9.29 8.07
N TRP A 51 -16.28 -9.66 8.28
CA TRP A 51 -15.40 -8.86 9.13
C TRP A 51 -15.15 -7.49 8.49
N PRO A 52 -15.29 -6.37 9.20
CA PRO A 52 -15.02 -5.05 8.66
C PRO A 52 -13.56 -4.95 8.19
N HIS A 53 -13.34 -4.84 6.88
CA HIS A 53 -12.01 -4.80 6.29
C HIS A 53 -11.94 -3.80 5.13
N HIS A 54 -10.72 -3.48 4.73
CA HIS A 54 -10.47 -2.67 3.54
C HIS A 54 -9.13 -3.06 2.93
N ILE A 55 -9.16 -3.58 1.70
CA ILE A 55 -7.96 -4.04 1.01
C ILE A 55 -7.23 -2.84 0.43
N CYS A 56 -5.99 -2.62 0.86
CA CYS A 56 -5.11 -1.61 0.28
C CYS A 56 -4.08 -2.29 -0.64
N PHE A 57 -4.28 -2.23 -1.96
CA PHE A 57 -3.36 -2.82 -2.92
C PHE A 57 -2.01 -2.09 -2.89
N ALA A 58 -0.92 -2.84 -2.73
CA ALA A 58 0.44 -2.30 -2.72
C ALA A 58 0.86 -1.86 -4.14
N VAL A 59 0.80 -0.55 -4.41
CA VAL A 59 1.01 0.03 -5.75
C VAL A 59 2.38 -0.31 -6.33
N LYS A 60 3.41 -0.44 -5.47
CA LYS A 60 4.77 -0.86 -5.84
C LYS A 60 4.84 -2.19 -6.60
N ALA A 61 3.83 -3.07 -6.47
CA ALA A 61 3.78 -4.32 -7.21
C ALA A 61 3.50 -4.10 -8.71
N ASN A 62 2.57 -3.19 -9.04
CA ASN A 62 2.27 -2.79 -10.40
C ASN A 62 1.53 -1.43 -10.43
N GLY A 63 2.26 -0.34 -10.66
CA GLY A 63 1.71 1.02 -10.72
C GLY A 63 1.13 1.42 -12.09
N ASN A 64 0.81 0.47 -12.97
CA ASN A 64 0.15 0.76 -14.24
C ASN A 64 -1.25 1.34 -14.02
N LEU A 65 -1.58 2.45 -14.68
CA LEU A 65 -2.84 3.16 -14.45
C LEU A 65 -4.08 2.31 -14.75
N ALA A 66 -4.04 1.46 -15.78
CA ALA A 66 -5.17 0.59 -16.10
C ALA A 66 -5.34 -0.51 -15.04
N VAL A 67 -4.24 -1.07 -14.50
CA VAL A 67 -4.29 -2.03 -13.39
C VAL A 67 -4.90 -1.40 -12.15
N LEU A 68 -4.44 -0.19 -11.77
CA LEU A 68 -5.00 0.54 -10.63
C LEU A 68 -6.49 0.86 -10.83
N GLN A 69 -6.89 1.25 -12.05
CA GLN A 69 -8.28 1.55 -12.36
C GLN A 69 -9.19 0.31 -12.25
N VAL A 70 -8.71 -0.87 -12.64
CA VAL A 70 -9.47 -2.13 -12.44
C VAL A 70 -9.72 -2.37 -10.96
N LEU A 71 -8.69 -2.22 -10.13
CA LEU A 71 -8.81 -2.43 -8.67
C LEU A 71 -9.68 -1.35 -8.00
N GLU A 72 -9.56 -0.10 -8.43
CA GLU A 72 -10.40 1.00 -7.94
C GLU A 72 -11.89 0.73 -8.18
N ARG A 73 -12.25 0.26 -9.39
CA ARG A 73 -13.64 -0.11 -9.74
C ARG A 73 -14.19 -1.25 -8.90
N LEU A 74 -13.32 -2.07 -8.30
CA LEU A 74 -13.69 -3.14 -7.38
C LEU A 74 -13.79 -2.66 -5.92
N GLY A 75 -13.52 -1.38 -5.66
CA GLY A 75 -13.60 -0.78 -4.32
C GLY A 75 -12.30 -0.82 -3.52
N ALA A 76 -11.18 -1.17 -4.16
CA ALA A 76 -9.89 -1.24 -3.49
C ALA A 76 -9.44 0.11 -2.92
N GLY A 77 -8.78 0.07 -1.78
CA GLY A 77 -7.83 1.09 -1.36
C GLY A 77 -6.44 0.83 -1.93
N PHE A 78 -5.49 1.69 -1.57
CA PHE A 78 -4.11 1.60 -2.07
C PHE A 78 -3.10 1.87 -0.97
N ASP A 79 -2.10 1.00 -0.88
CA ASP A 79 -0.89 1.23 -0.09
C ASP A 79 0.19 1.79 -1.02
N ILE A 80 0.63 3.01 -0.74
CA ILE A 80 1.64 3.73 -1.53
C ILE A 80 2.91 3.92 -0.71
N VAL A 81 4.05 4.08 -1.39
CA VAL A 81 5.35 4.37 -0.78
C VAL A 81 6.00 5.65 -1.30
N SER A 82 5.30 6.43 -2.14
CA SER A 82 5.77 7.73 -2.62
C SER A 82 4.63 8.64 -3.08
N GLY A 83 4.92 9.94 -3.16
CA GLY A 83 4.01 10.92 -3.77
C GLY A 83 3.75 10.67 -5.27
N GLY A 84 4.66 9.98 -5.97
CA GLY A 84 4.46 9.56 -7.35
C GLY A 84 3.39 8.47 -7.48
N GLU A 85 3.34 7.54 -6.53
CA GLU A 85 2.28 6.54 -6.46
C GLU A 85 0.94 7.15 -6.05
N LEU A 86 0.92 8.13 -5.13
CA LEU A 86 -0.29 8.92 -4.85
C LEU A 86 -0.84 9.54 -6.13
N ALA A 87 0.02 10.18 -6.92
CA ALA A 87 -0.40 10.80 -8.19
C ALA A 87 -0.97 9.78 -9.18
N ARG A 88 -0.39 8.56 -9.25
CA ARG A 88 -0.90 7.47 -10.10
C ARG A 88 -2.27 6.97 -9.63
N VAL A 89 -2.46 6.79 -8.32
CA VAL A 89 -3.75 6.38 -7.74
C VAL A 89 -4.83 7.39 -8.08
N LEU A 90 -4.57 8.68 -7.88
CA LEU A 90 -5.51 9.75 -8.22
C LEU A 90 -5.82 9.79 -9.73
N ALA A 91 -4.79 9.65 -10.58
CA ALA A 91 -4.97 9.60 -12.03
C ALA A 91 -5.75 8.38 -12.51
N ALA A 92 -5.72 7.27 -11.77
CA ALA A 92 -6.49 6.06 -12.06
C ALA A 92 -7.96 6.15 -11.58
N GLY A 93 -8.36 7.24 -10.93
CA GLY A 93 -9.70 7.45 -10.36
C GLY A 93 -9.81 7.15 -8.87
N GLY A 94 -8.72 6.73 -8.22
CA GLY A 94 -8.70 6.39 -6.80
C GLY A 94 -8.89 7.61 -5.92
N ARG A 95 -9.46 7.39 -4.72
CA ARG A 95 -9.66 8.42 -3.71
C ARG A 95 -8.54 8.39 -2.67
N ALA A 96 -7.93 9.53 -2.37
CA ALA A 96 -6.92 9.65 -1.32
C ALA A 96 -7.44 9.16 0.05
N SER A 97 -8.73 9.33 0.34
CA SER A 97 -9.36 8.82 1.56
C SER A 97 -9.40 7.28 1.69
N ASN A 98 -8.99 6.55 0.64
CA ASN A 98 -8.77 5.11 0.65
C ASN A 98 -7.27 4.75 0.55
N VAL A 99 -6.37 5.70 0.77
CA VAL A 99 -4.92 5.50 0.62
C VAL A 99 -4.23 5.43 1.98
N VAL A 100 -3.36 4.43 2.15
CA VAL A 100 -2.37 4.38 3.22
C VAL A 100 -1.02 4.72 2.62
N PHE A 101 -0.29 5.65 3.24
CA PHE A 101 1.04 6.05 2.78
C PHE A 101 2.11 5.48 3.72
N SER A 102 2.79 4.45 3.25
CA SER A 102 3.91 3.75 3.89
C SER A 102 5.27 4.30 3.45
N GLY A 103 6.36 3.76 4.02
CA GLY A 103 7.74 4.03 3.57
C GLY A 103 8.54 4.92 4.52
N VAL A 104 9.81 4.56 4.70
CA VAL A 104 10.71 5.09 5.77
C VAL A 104 11.26 6.50 5.53
N GLY A 105 10.99 7.10 4.38
CA GLY A 105 11.72 8.27 3.88
C GLY A 105 10.85 9.39 3.33
N LYS A 106 9.62 9.54 3.83
CA LYS A 106 8.68 10.53 3.30
C LYS A 106 9.26 11.95 3.43
N SER A 107 9.34 12.65 2.32
CA SER A 107 9.76 14.06 2.31
C SER A 107 8.65 14.97 2.84
N SER A 108 9.00 16.16 3.34
CA SER A 108 8.01 17.14 3.79
C SER A 108 7.02 17.52 2.67
N ASP A 109 7.49 17.56 1.42
CA ASP A 109 6.67 17.83 0.24
C ASP A 109 5.66 16.71 -0.02
N GLU A 110 6.07 15.44 0.13
CA GLU A 110 5.17 14.30 0.00
C GLU A 110 4.13 14.26 1.12
N ILE A 111 4.54 14.55 2.35
CA ILE A 111 3.64 14.66 3.50
C ILE A 111 2.61 15.76 3.25
N ALA A 112 3.05 16.95 2.82
CA ALA A 112 2.16 18.07 2.53
C ALA A 112 1.13 17.75 1.44
N LYS A 113 1.57 17.11 0.34
CA LYS A 113 0.70 16.65 -0.75
C LYS A 113 -0.30 15.61 -0.28
N ALA A 114 0.15 14.64 0.52
CA ALA A 114 -0.71 13.59 1.06
C ALA A 114 -1.79 14.14 2.00
N LEU A 115 -1.42 15.06 2.91
CA LEU A 115 -2.37 15.71 3.81
C LEU A 115 -3.38 16.56 3.05
N THR A 116 -2.90 17.37 2.09
CA THR A 116 -3.77 18.21 1.24
C THR A 116 -4.75 17.38 0.42
N ALA A 117 -4.31 16.21 -0.08
CA ALA A 117 -5.16 15.28 -0.82
C ALA A 117 -6.18 14.55 0.07
N GLY A 118 -5.97 14.51 1.39
CA GLY A 118 -6.82 13.78 2.32
C GLY A 118 -6.52 12.28 2.37
N VAL A 119 -5.23 11.90 2.39
CA VAL A 119 -4.79 10.52 2.59
C VAL A 119 -5.34 9.94 3.91
N ARG A 120 -5.82 8.70 3.87
CA ARG A 120 -6.48 8.04 5.02
C ARG A 120 -5.57 7.89 6.23
N ILE A 121 -4.35 7.39 6.02
CA ILE A 121 -3.37 7.12 7.08
C ILE A 121 -1.95 7.38 6.53
N LEU A 122 -1.16 8.17 7.25
CA LEU A 122 0.29 8.18 7.13
C LEU A 122 0.87 7.11 8.07
N SER A 123 1.47 6.06 7.50
CA SER A 123 2.13 5.01 8.29
C SER A 123 3.53 5.46 8.68
N ILE A 124 3.71 5.79 9.96
CA ILE A 124 4.95 6.29 10.55
C ILE A 124 5.92 5.13 10.79
N GLU A 125 7.17 5.33 10.37
CA GLU A 125 8.23 4.33 10.47
C GLU A 125 9.31 4.71 11.50
N SER A 126 9.37 5.97 11.95
CA SER A 126 10.30 6.40 13.01
C SER A 126 9.79 7.59 13.83
N GLY A 127 10.46 7.87 14.95
CA GLY A 127 10.17 9.05 15.77
C GLY A 127 10.48 10.38 15.08
N GLU A 128 11.53 10.43 14.25
CA GLU A 128 11.90 11.61 13.45
C GLU A 128 10.87 11.88 12.35
N GLU A 129 10.32 10.83 11.74
CA GLU A 129 9.21 10.98 10.79
C GLU A 129 7.96 11.54 11.48
N LEU A 130 7.64 11.07 12.69
CA LEU A 130 6.51 11.60 13.48
C LEU A 130 6.65 13.11 13.71
N GLU A 131 7.83 13.58 14.11
CA GLU A 131 8.12 15.02 14.30
C GLU A 131 7.93 15.81 13.00
N ARG A 132 8.42 15.27 11.88
CA ARG A 132 8.28 15.89 10.56
C ARG A 132 6.82 16.01 10.16
N VAL A 133 6.04 14.94 10.33
CA VAL A 133 4.61 14.91 10.02
C VAL A 133 3.86 15.94 10.88
N ASN A 134 4.14 16.00 12.18
CA ASN A 134 3.54 17.00 13.06
C ASN A 134 3.85 18.44 12.60
N ALA A 135 5.11 18.74 12.28
CA ALA A 135 5.51 20.07 11.81
C ALA A 135 4.82 20.47 10.51
N VAL A 136 4.71 19.56 9.53
CA VAL A 136 4.03 19.82 8.25
C VAL A 136 2.51 19.93 8.45
N ALA A 137 1.91 19.10 9.29
CA ALA A 137 0.48 19.18 9.58
C ALA A 137 0.11 20.53 10.21
N LEU A 138 0.91 20.99 11.19
CA LEU A 138 0.74 22.29 11.82
C LEU A 138 0.90 23.45 10.84
N SER A 139 1.88 23.41 9.93
CA SER A 139 2.08 24.49 8.96
C SER A 139 0.94 24.62 7.95
N LEU A 140 0.19 23.55 7.72
CA LEU A 140 -0.98 23.52 6.84
C LEU A 140 -2.32 23.70 7.59
N GLY A 141 -2.30 23.76 8.93
CA GLY A 141 -3.53 23.80 9.73
C GLY A 141 -4.34 22.49 9.70
N HIS A 142 -3.69 21.36 9.42
CA HIS A 142 -4.31 20.03 9.42
C HIS A 142 -3.99 19.25 10.71
N LYS A 143 -4.77 18.19 10.95
CA LYS A 143 -4.35 17.06 11.78
C LYS A 143 -4.04 15.88 10.88
N ALA A 144 -2.85 15.32 11.02
CA ALA A 144 -2.41 14.18 10.25
C ALA A 144 -2.95 12.88 10.85
N PRO A 145 -3.77 12.10 10.12
CA PRO A 145 -4.16 10.76 10.56
C PRO A 145 -2.97 9.83 10.41
N ILE A 146 -2.53 9.23 11.51
CA ILE A 146 -1.36 8.34 11.54
C ILE A 146 -1.67 6.95 12.07
N GLY A 147 -0.83 6.00 11.67
CA GLY A 147 -0.58 4.77 12.41
C GLY A 147 0.92 4.52 12.49
N ILE A 148 1.40 3.90 13.56
CA ILE A 148 2.83 3.57 13.69
C ILE A 148 3.04 2.13 13.25
N ARG A 149 4.00 1.90 12.35
CA ARG A 149 4.42 0.55 11.96
C ARG A 149 5.28 -0.04 13.05
N ILE A 150 4.84 -1.14 13.63
CA ILE A 150 5.53 -1.84 14.71
C ILE A 150 6.16 -3.12 14.16
N ASN A 151 7.38 -3.41 14.61
CA ASN A 151 8.02 -4.71 14.41
C ASN A 151 7.50 -5.67 15.48
N PRO A 152 6.76 -6.72 15.11
CA PRO A 152 6.20 -7.64 16.09
C PRO A 152 7.32 -8.43 16.77
N ASP A 153 7.09 -8.77 18.05
CA ASP A 153 7.99 -9.62 18.83
C ASP A 153 7.79 -11.09 18.42
N VAL A 154 8.35 -11.46 17.27
CA VAL A 154 8.24 -12.82 16.72
C VAL A 154 9.32 -13.70 17.36
N ASP A 155 8.88 -14.80 17.99
CA ASP A 155 9.79 -15.73 18.66
C ASP A 155 10.78 -16.36 17.65
N PRO A 156 12.09 -16.10 17.80
CA PRO A 156 13.12 -16.64 16.90
C PRO A 156 13.21 -18.16 16.94
N ASN A 157 12.74 -18.81 18.01
CA ASN A 157 12.79 -20.27 18.13
C ASN A 157 11.72 -20.96 17.27
N THR A 158 10.63 -20.27 16.96
CA THR A 158 9.54 -20.81 16.12
C THR A 158 9.61 -20.28 14.69
N HIS A 159 10.10 -19.06 14.48
CA HIS A 159 10.16 -18.42 13.16
C HIS A 159 11.50 -17.70 12.94
N PRO A 160 12.62 -18.43 12.81
CA PRO A 160 13.97 -17.86 12.78
C PRO A 160 14.19 -16.88 11.62
N TYR A 161 13.61 -17.13 10.45
CA TYR A 161 13.74 -16.25 9.27
C TYR A 161 13.02 -14.90 9.46
N ILE A 162 11.90 -14.89 10.17
CA ILE A 162 11.12 -13.66 10.42
C ILE A 162 11.79 -12.84 11.52
N ALA A 163 12.17 -13.48 12.63
CA ALA A 163 12.78 -12.79 13.77
C ALA A 163 14.11 -12.09 13.41
N THR A 164 14.95 -12.75 12.60
CA THR A 164 16.24 -12.17 12.15
C THR A 164 16.01 -10.98 11.21
N GLY A 165 15.06 -11.11 10.28
CA GLY A 165 14.70 -10.03 9.35
C GLY A 165 14.09 -8.81 10.05
N LEU A 166 13.33 -8.99 11.13
CA LEU A 166 12.67 -7.89 11.87
C LEU A 166 13.61 -7.06 12.75
N ARG A 167 14.69 -7.66 13.27
CA ARG A 167 15.62 -6.97 14.17
C ARG A 167 16.64 -6.08 13.44
N GLU A 168 17.03 -6.45 12.22
CA GLU A 168 18.10 -5.78 11.48
C GLU A 168 17.61 -4.90 10.31
N ASN A 169 16.30 -4.84 10.08
CA ASN A 169 15.77 -4.04 8.98
C ASN A 169 15.50 -2.57 9.39
N LYS A 170 15.49 -1.70 8.39
CA LYS A 170 15.27 -0.25 8.54
C LYS A 170 13.81 0.15 8.79
N PHE A 171 12.91 -0.82 8.92
CA PHE A 171 11.48 -0.58 8.92
C PHE A 171 10.91 -0.63 10.34
N GLY A 172 9.89 0.19 10.55
CA GLY A 172 9.09 0.21 11.77
C GLY A 172 9.86 0.56 13.03
N VAL A 173 9.12 0.53 14.13
CA VAL A 173 9.59 0.79 15.48
C VAL A 173 9.55 -0.51 16.27
N PRO A 174 10.57 -0.83 17.10
CA PRO A 174 10.50 -1.98 17.99
C PRO A 174 9.24 -1.97 18.85
N ALA A 175 8.61 -3.14 19.06
CA ALA A 175 7.39 -3.24 19.86
C ALA A 175 7.52 -2.65 21.27
N ALA A 176 8.70 -2.73 21.88
CA ALA A 176 8.99 -2.15 23.19
C ALA A 176 8.92 -0.62 23.23
N ASP A 177 9.24 0.05 22.11
CA ASP A 177 9.29 1.52 22.02
C ASP A 177 7.94 2.12 21.60
N ALA A 178 7.06 1.30 21.01
CA ALA A 178 5.78 1.76 20.48
C ALA A 178 4.86 2.43 21.52
N PRO A 179 4.70 1.94 22.77
CA PRO A 179 3.87 2.61 23.77
C PRO A 179 4.30 4.04 24.08
N GLU A 180 5.62 4.30 24.16
CA GLU A 180 6.15 5.64 24.40
C GLU A 180 5.95 6.53 23.17
N LEU A 181 6.16 6.00 21.97
CA LEU A 181 5.96 6.77 20.75
C LEU A 181 4.49 7.15 20.52
N TYR A 182 3.54 6.26 20.84
CA TYR A 182 2.11 6.60 20.82
C TYR A 182 1.73 7.64 21.87
N ARG A 183 2.31 7.57 23.08
CA ARG A 183 2.12 8.59 24.12
C ARG A 183 2.59 9.95 23.62
N LYS A 184 3.77 10.01 23.01
CA LYS A 184 4.31 11.22 22.38
C LYS A 184 3.39 11.73 21.27
N ALA A 185 2.97 10.88 20.35
CA ALA A 185 2.06 11.22 19.26
C ALA A 185 0.73 11.80 19.75
N SER A 186 0.16 11.22 20.82
CA SER A 186 -1.11 11.69 21.40
C SER A 186 -1.05 13.10 22.01
N ALA A 187 0.15 13.57 22.37
CA ALA A 187 0.38 14.90 22.90
C ALA A 187 0.68 15.95 21.81
N MET A 188 0.84 15.53 20.54
CA MET A 188 1.17 16.42 19.44
C MET A 188 -0.08 17.03 18.80
N ALA A 189 -0.12 18.37 18.70
CA ALA A 189 -1.30 19.09 18.22
C ALA A 189 -1.65 18.83 16.74
N GLY A 190 -0.65 18.52 15.90
CA GLY A 190 -0.82 18.24 14.47
C GLY A 190 -1.09 16.76 14.17
N ILE A 191 -1.23 15.89 15.17
CA ILE A 191 -1.35 14.44 15.00
C ILE A 191 -2.71 13.94 15.46
N GLU A 192 -3.26 12.99 14.71
CA GLU A 192 -4.43 12.19 15.07
C GLU A 192 -4.06 10.71 14.96
N VAL A 193 -4.06 10.00 16.09
CA VAL A 193 -3.75 8.56 16.10
C VAL A 193 -5.00 7.78 15.70
N VAL A 194 -4.94 7.08 14.56
CA VAL A 194 -6.10 6.35 14.00
C VAL A 194 -5.87 4.86 13.80
N GLY A 195 -4.65 4.36 14.00
CA GLY A 195 -4.37 2.93 13.81
C GLY A 195 -2.97 2.49 14.20
N ILE A 196 -2.69 1.23 13.90
CA ILE A 196 -1.43 0.52 14.11
C ILE A 196 -1.09 -0.23 12.82
N GLY A 197 0.17 -0.20 12.42
CA GLY A 197 0.68 -0.92 11.26
C GLY A 197 1.57 -2.08 11.67
N CYS A 198 1.52 -3.18 10.92
CA CYS A 198 2.45 -4.30 11.04
C CYS A 198 2.63 -4.91 9.64
N HIS A 199 3.87 -5.13 9.24
CA HIS A 199 4.20 -5.77 7.97
C HIS A 199 5.42 -6.65 8.22
N ILE A 200 5.19 -7.96 8.20
CA ILE A 200 6.13 -9.04 8.51
C ILE A 200 6.81 -9.61 7.28
#